data_AF-A0A521MU36-F1
#
_entry.id   AF-A0A521MU36-F1
#
_cell.length_a   1.000
_cell.length_b   1.000
_cell.length_c   1.000
_cell.angle_alpha   90.00
_cell.angle_beta   90.00
_cell.angle_gamma   90.00
#
_symmetry.space_group_name_H-M   'P 1'
#
loop_
_entity.id
_entity.type
_entity.pdbx_description
1 polymer ?
#
loop_
_entity_poly.entity_id
_entity_poly.type
_entity_poly.pdbx_seq_one_letter_code
_entity_poly.pdbx_strand_id
1 'polypeptide(L)'
;MFLGHFAAAFAAKKAAPNVSLGTTIFAAQWLDLLWPALLLTGTETVALAAPGSPVPLSFTHYPLSHSLLAVIGWSMLFGGLYFLFSRNQRGAFVVGLLVLSHWVLDWLVHIPDLPIAAFTDYKAGLGLWN
;
A
#
# COMPACT_ATOMS: atom_id res chain seq x y z
N MET A 1 -6.24 -4.92 2.40
CA MET A 1 -6.30 -6.39 2.65
C MET A 1 -5.11 -6.80 3.52
N PHE A 2 -5.19 -6.86 4.85
CA PHE A 2 -3.97 -6.90 5.68
C PHE A 2 -3.02 -8.11 5.45
N LEU A 3 -3.52 -9.35 5.59
CA LEU A 3 -2.66 -10.54 5.63
C LEU A 3 -2.02 -10.88 4.26
N GLY A 4 -2.69 -10.60 3.15
CA GLY A 4 -2.15 -10.95 1.83
C GLY A 4 -0.92 -10.12 1.44
N HIS A 5 -0.74 -8.92 2.00
CA HIS A 5 0.46 -8.11 1.75
C HIS A 5 1.69 -8.77 2.39
N PHE A 6 1.54 -9.38 3.57
CA PHE A 6 2.60 -10.22 4.15
C PHE A 6 2.89 -11.43 3.27
N ALA A 7 1.87 -12.10 2.74
CA ALA A 7 2.06 -13.21 1.82
C ALA A 7 2.87 -12.79 0.57
N ALA A 8 2.58 -11.62 0.00
CA ALA A 8 3.37 -11.04 -1.08
C ALA A 8 4.84 -10.79 -0.67
N ALA A 9 5.08 -10.25 0.52
CA ALA A 9 6.42 -10.04 1.06
C ALA A 9 7.23 -11.34 1.23
N PHE A 10 6.59 -12.42 1.68
CA PHE A 10 7.21 -13.75 1.77
C PHE A 10 7.45 -14.35 0.38
N ALA A 11 6.49 -14.26 -0.54
CA ALA A 11 6.64 -14.77 -1.91
C ALA A 11 7.79 -14.08 -2.66
N ALA A 12 7.96 -12.77 -2.44
CA ALA A 12 9.03 -11.97 -3.05
C ALA A 12 10.44 -12.43 -2.65
N LYS A 13 10.61 -13.14 -1.53
CA LYS A 13 11.91 -13.73 -1.16
C LYS A 13 12.43 -14.72 -2.19
N LYS A 14 11.54 -15.47 -2.86
CA LYS A 14 11.93 -16.35 -3.97
C LYS A 14 12.45 -15.53 -5.17
N ALA A 15 11.83 -14.39 -5.44
CA ALA A 15 12.22 -13.50 -6.53
C ALA A 15 13.47 -12.67 -6.20
N ALA A 16 13.74 -12.35 -4.93
CA ALA A 16 14.91 -11.58 -4.50
C ALA A 16 15.48 -12.12 -3.16
N PRO A 17 16.21 -13.24 -3.20
CA PRO A 17 16.71 -13.90 -1.99
C PRO A 17 17.71 -13.06 -1.19
N ASN A 18 18.35 -12.07 -1.82
CA ASN A 18 19.33 -11.18 -1.16
C ASN A 18 18.69 -9.97 -0.47
N VAL A 19 17.41 -9.65 -0.74
CA VAL A 19 16.69 -8.58 -0.02
C VAL A 19 16.31 -9.12 1.36
N SER A 20 16.60 -8.41 2.45
CA SER A 20 16.24 -8.90 3.79
C SER A 20 14.73 -9.06 3.94
N LEU A 21 14.29 -10.03 4.75
CA LEU A 21 12.86 -10.24 5.02
C LEU A 21 12.21 -8.99 5.62
N GLY A 22 12.91 -8.29 6.51
CA GLY A 22 12.44 -7.02 7.06
C GLY A 22 12.17 -5.97 5.97
N THR A 23 13.03 -5.88 4.95
CA THR A 23 12.83 -4.95 3.83
C THR A 23 11.61 -5.35 2.99
N THR A 24 11.40 -6.64 2.70
CA THR A 24 10.24 -7.05 1.89
C THR A 24 8.92 -6.82 2.64
N ILE A 25 8.89 -7.10 3.95
CA ILE A 25 7.72 -6.82 4.80
C ILE A 25 7.46 -5.32 4.87
N PHE A 26 8.50 -4.52 5.16
CA PHE A 26 8.37 -3.06 5.23
C PHE A 26 7.85 -2.48 3.92
N ALA A 27 8.38 -2.90 2.77
CA ALA A 27 7.93 -2.42 1.47
C ALA A 27 6.45 -2.77 1.21
N ALA A 28 6.04 -4.02 1.49
CA ALA A 28 4.66 -4.45 1.31
C ALA A 28 3.68 -3.77 2.29
N GLN A 29 4.15 -3.35 3.46
CA GLN A 29 3.36 -2.73 4.53
C GLN A 29 3.51 -1.21 4.59
N TRP A 30 4.27 -0.60 3.69
CA TRP A 30 4.63 0.82 3.80
C TRP A 30 3.40 1.72 3.97
N LEU A 31 2.35 1.47 3.20
CA LEU A 31 1.13 2.27 3.20
C LEU A 31 0.37 2.11 4.53
N ASP A 32 0.26 0.88 5.04
CA ASP A 32 -0.33 0.55 6.34
C ASP A 32 0.47 1.09 7.54
N LEU A 33 1.78 1.27 7.37
CA LEU A 33 2.65 1.89 8.38
C LEU A 33 2.57 3.42 8.34
N LEU A 34 2.44 3.99 7.15
CA LEU A 34 2.34 5.43 6.92
C LEU A 34 0.97 5.98 7.35
N TRP A 35 -0.11 5.28 7.02
CA TRP A 35 -1.48 5.78 7.21
C TRP A 35 -1.81 6.15 8.66
N PRO A 36 -1.50 5.35 9.69
CA PRO A 36 -1.74 5.74 11.09
C PRO A 36 -1.02 7.04 11.49
N ALA A 37 0.20 7.26 10.98
CA ALA A 37 0.91 8.52 11.23
C ALA A 37 0.20 9.71 10.59
N LEU A 38 -0.34 9.54 9.38
CA LEU A 38 -1.11 10.58 8.70
C LEU A 38 -2.45 10.86 9.38
N LEU A 39 -3.10 9.84 9.96
CA LEU A 39 -4.29 10.01 10.79
C LEU A 39 -3.99 10.85 12.05
N LEU A 40 -2.88 10.59 12.73
CA LEU A 40 -2.49 11.32 13.94
C LEU A 40 -2.24 12.81 13.67
N THR A 41 -1.80 13.16 12.46
CA THR A 41 -1.61 14.57 12.05
C THR A 41 -2.88 15.21 11.49
N GLY A 42 -3.94 14.43 11.25
CA GLY A 42 -5.16 14.89 10.57
C GLY A 42 -4.98 15.12 9.07
N THR A 43 -3.85 14.73 8.48
CA THR A 43 -3.60 14.85 7.04
C THR A 43 -4.50 13.91 6.23
N GLU A 44 -4.79 12.75 6.79
CA GLU A 44 -5.76 11.80 6.26
C GLU A 44 -6.81 11.53 7.34
N THR A 45 -8.02 11.17 6.92
CA THR A 45 -9.17 11.04 7.81
C THR A 45 -9.95 9.75 7.56
N VAL A 46 -10.51 9.25 8.65
CA VAL A 46 -11.38 8.07 8.69
C VAL A 46 -12.56 8.40 9.61
N ALA A 47 -13.72 7.81 9.32
CA ALA A 47 -14.90 7.88 10.18
C ALA A 47 -15.25 6.49 10.71
N LEU A 48 -15.97 6.44 11.82
CA LEU A 48 -16.58 5.19 12.26
C LEU A 48 -17.68 4.80 11.27
N ALA A 49 -17.70 3.53 10.88
CA ALA A 49 -18.74 3.02 10.01
C ALA A 49 -20.09 2.97 10.74
N ALA A 50 -21.18 2.94 9.97
CA ALA A 50 -22.52 2.79 10.51
C ALA A 50 -22.67 1.46 11.26
N PRO A 51 -23.50 1.40 12.31
CA PRO A 51 -23.81 0.15 13.01
C PRO A 51 -24.24 -0.95 12.03
N GLY A 52 -23.61 -2.12 12.12
CA GLY A 52 -23.89 -3.26 11.25
C GLY A 52 -23.03 -3.34 9.97
N SER A 53 -22.12 -2.39 9.73
CA SER A 53 -21.15 -2.53 8.64
C SER A 53 -20.16 -3.68 8.92
N PRO A 54 -19.81 -4.51 7.92
CA PRO A 54 -18.81 -5.57 8.07
C PRO A 54 -17.40 -5.01 8.29
N VAL A 55 -17.17 -3.74 7.93
CA VAL A 55 -15.91 -3.02 8.13
C VAL A 55 -16.15 -1.91 9.15
N PRO A 56 -15.39 -1.83 10.25
CA PRO A 56 -15.68 -0.88 11.33
C PRO A 56 -15.33 0.58 10.99
N LEU A 57 -14.57 0.79 9.92
CA LEU A 57 -14.04 2.09 9.50
C LEU A 57 -14.54 2.46 8.11
N SER A 58 -14.93 3.72 7.95
CA SER A 58 -15.24 4.33 6.66
C SER A 58 -14.09 5.24 6.24
N PHE A 59 -13.40 4.87 5.16
CA PHE A 59 -12.25 5.61 4.64
C PHE A 59 -12.70 6.86 3.89
N THR A 60 -12.61 8.02 4.55
CA THR A 60 -13.17 9.26 4.02
C THR A 60 -12.18 10.01 3.12
N HIS A 61 -10.93 10.19 3.57
CA HIS A 61 -9.90 10.89 2.83
C HIS A 61 -8.51 10.31 3.14
N TYR A 62 -7.88 9.63 2.18
CA TYR A 62 -6.59 8.98 2.38
C TYR A 62 -5.72 8.88 1.09
N PRO A 63 -5.55 9.99 0.33
CA PRO A 63 -4.89 9.94 -0.97
C PRO A 63 -3.35 9.93 -0.91
N LEU A 64 -2.71 10.34 0.18
CA LEU A 64 -1.24 10.36 0.29
C LEU A 64 -0.66 8.98 0.59
N SER A 65 -1.35 8.18 1.39
CA SER A 65 -0.97 6.81 1.67
C SER A 65 -1.42 5.87 0.53
N HIS A 66 -2.67 5.94 0.10
CA HIS A 66 -3.28 4.89 -0.73
C HIS A 66 -3.84 5.34 -2.09
N SER A 67 -3.56 6.56 -2.58
CA SER A 67 -3.88 6.83 -3.99
C SER A 67 -2.93 6.11 -4.93
N LEU A 68 -3.42 5.62 -6.07
CA LEU A 68 -2.58 4.97 -7.08
C LEU A 68 -1.37 5.85 -7.45
N LEU A 69 -1.60 7.15 -7.65
CA LEU A 69 -0.53 8.10 -7.96
C LEU A 69 0.50 8.20 -6.84
N ALA A 70 0.08 8.32 -5.58
CA ALA A 70 1.00 8.38 -4.45
C ALA A 70 1.79 7.08 -4.29
N VAL A 71 1.13 5.92 -4.46
CA VAL A 71 1.76 4.61 -4.38
C VAL A 71 2.80 4.38 -5.47
N ILE A 72 2.56 4.86 -6.70
CA ILE A 72 3.59 4.90 -7.75
C ILE A 72 4.79 5.74 -7.30
N GLY A 73 4.54 6.91 -6.70
CA GLY A 73 5.60 7.75 -6.12
C GLY A 73 6.41 7.04 -5.03
N TRP A 74 5.74 6.40 -4.07
CA TRP A 74 6.40 5.60 -3.02
C TRP A 74 7.17 4.40 -3.58
N SER A 75 6.60 3.72 -4.58
CA SER A 75 7.25 2.60 -5.29
C SER A 75 8.56 3.04 -5.93
N MET A 76 8.56 4.16 -6.65
CA MET A 76 9.77 4.76 -7.24
C MET A 76 10.76 5.20 -6.17
N LEU A 77 10.29 5.81 -5.07
CA LEU A 77 11.13 6.26 -3.97
C LEU A 77 11.87 5.09 -3.32
N PHE A 78 11.16 4.06 -2.85
CA PHE A 78 11.81 2.95 -2.12
C PHE A 78 12.62 2.04 -3.03
N GLY A 79 12.18 1.81 -4.27
CA GLY A 79 12.99 1.13 -5.26
C GLY A 79 14.30 1.90 -5.55
N GLY A 80 14.20 3.21 -5.74
CA GLY A 80 15.35 4.10 -5.97
C GLY A 80 16.31 4.16 -4.79
N LEU A 81 15.79 4.35 -3.56
CA LEU A 81 16.60 4.34 -2.34
C LEU A 81 17.31 3.00 -2.15
N TYR A 82 16.60 1.88 -2.33
CA TYR A 82 17.21 0.56 -2.23
C TYR A 82 18.33 0.39 -3.26
N PHE A 83 18.12 0.81 -4.51
CA PHE A 83 19.17 0.77 -5.54
C PHE A 83 20.37 1.63 -5.17
N LEU A 84 20.15 2.86 -4.69
CA LEU A 84 21.21 3.80 -4.36
C LEU A 84 22.20 3.21 -3.33
N PHE A 85 21.68 2.57 -2.28
CA PHE A 85 22.48 2.02 -1.19
C PHE A 85 23.04 0.61 -1.48
N SER A 86 22.25 -0.27 -2.10
CA SER A 86 22.65 -1.67 -2.32
C SER A 86 23.31 -1.92 -3.67
N ARG A 87 23.12 -1.02 -4.65
CA ARG A 87 23.44 -1.20 -6.07
C ARG A 87 22.86 -2.47 -6.70
N ASN A 88 21.87 -3.09 -6.06
CA ASN A 88 21.22 -4.30 -6.51
C ASN A 88 19.93 -3.97 -7.27
N GLN A 89 20.02 -3.94 -8.60
CA GLN A 89 18.89 -3.62 -9.49
C GLN A 89 17.68 -4.54 -9.30
N ARG A 90 17.92 -5.85 -9.17
CA ARG A 90 16.86 -6.83 -8.98
C ARG A 90 16.12 -6.62 -7.67
N GLY A 91 16.86 -6.39 -6.58
CA GLY A 91 16.28 -6.09 -5.27
C GLY A 91 15.49 -4.78 -5.29
N ALA A 92 16.02 -3.73 -5.93
CA ALA A 92 15.34 -2.45 -6.09
C ALA A 92 13.99 -2.59 -6.82
N PHE A 93 13.98 -3.34 -7.92
CA PHE A 93 12.77 -3.61 -8.67
C PHE A 93 11.73 -4.38 -7.83
N VAL A 94 12.16 -5.41 -7.10
CA VAL A 94 11.27 -6.18 -6.23
C VAL A 94 10.72 -5.33 -5.07
N VAL A 95 11.53 -4.48 -4.45
CA VAL A 95 11.08 -3.56 -3.40
C VAL A 95 10.04 -2.58 -3.92
N GLY A 96 10.30 -1.95 -5.09
CA GLY A 96 9.34 -1.06 -5.72
C GLY A 96 8.03 -1.78 -6.07
N LEU A 97 8.11 -2.98 -6.65
CA LEU A 97 6.93 -3.79 -6.97
C LEU A 97 6.12 -4.18 -5.72
N LEU A 98 6.78 -4.46 -4.59
CA LEU A 98 6.08 -4.77 -3.35
C LEU A 98 5.23 -3.60 -2.84
N VAL A 99 5.78 -2.38 -2.87
CA VAL A 99 5.02 -1.17 -2.52
C VAL A 99 3.81 -1.01 -3.45
N LEU A 100 4.02 -1.15 -4.77
CA LEU A 100 2.94 -1.02 -5.75
C LEU A 100 1.89 -2.14 -5.62
N SER A 101 2.32 -3.35 -5.29
CA SER A 101 1.43 -4.50 -5.11
C SER A 101 0.38 -4.27 -4.03
N HIS A 102 0.66 -3.40 -3.06
CA HIS A 102 -0.30 -3.04 -2.02
C HIS A 102 -1.59 -2.50 -2.62
N TRP A 103 -1.49 -1.44 -3.44
CA TRP A 103 -2.64 -0.83 -4.09
C TRP A 103 -3.38 -1.81 -5.02
N VAL A 104 -2.64 -2.63 -5.78
CA VAL A 104 -3.24 -3.59 -6.72
C VAL A 104 -4.04 -4.67 -5.98
N LEU A 105 -3.50 -5.19 -4.87
CA LEU A 105 -4.20 -6.19 -4.06
C LEU A 105 -5.39 -5.58 -3.34
N ASP A 106 -5.28 -4.34 -2.88
CA ASP A 106 -6.40 -3.61 -2.30
C ASP A 106 -7.50 -3.35 -3.31
N TRP A 107 -7.16 -2.96 -4.53
CA TRP A 107 -8.13 -2.73 -5.59
C TRP A 107 -9.02 -3.95 -5.86
N LEU A 108 -8.49 -5.18 -5.70
CA LEU A 108 -9.31 -6.39 -5.82
C LEU A 108 -10.34 -6.49 -4.68
N VAL A 109 -9.92 -6.20 -3.44
CA VAL A 109 -10.69 -6.53 -2.23
C VAL A 109 -11.59 -5.39 -1.78
N HIS A 110 -11.12 -4.16 -1.85
CA HIS A 110 -11.84 -2.97 -1.42
C HIS A 110 -13.11 -2.77 -2.23
N ILE A 111 -14.14 -2.25 -1.57
CA ILE A 111 -15.23 -1.53 -2.23
C ILE A 111 -14.69 -0.39 -3.09
N PRO A 112 -15.51 0.28 -3.92
CA PRO A 112 -15.07 1.47 -4.66
C PRO A 112 -14.73 2.69 -3.77
N ASP A 113 -13.83 2.54 -2.81
CA ASP A 113 -13.33 3.56 -1.89
C ASP A 113 -11.86 3.93 -2.13
N LEU A 114 -11.12 3.16 -2.94
CA LEU A 114 -9.67 3.31 -3.15
C LEU A 114 -9.33 4.50 -4.06
N PRO A 115 -8.62 5.54 -3.60
CA PRO A 115 -8.36 6.73 -4.40
C PRO A 115 -7.46 6.47 -5.61
N ILE A 116 -7.68 7.21 -6.70
CA ILE A 116 -6.76 7.20 -7.85
C ILE A 116 -5.68 8.28 -7.72
N ALA A 117 -6.05 9.49 -7.34
CA ALA A 117 -5.13 10.60 -7.08
C ALA A 117 -5.74 11.62 -6.09
N ALA A 118 -4.91 12.49 -5.50
CA ALA A 118 -5.35 13.46 -4.49
C ALA A 118 -6.23 14.60 -5.03
N PHE A 119 -6.18 14.86 -6.34
CA PHE A 119 -6.87 15.97 -7.00
C PHE A 119 -8.13 15.53 -7.75
N THR A 120 -8.65 14.34 -7.45
CA THR A 120 -9.87 13.80 -8.07
C THR A 120 -10.66 12.95 -7.09
N ASP A 121 -11.98 12.92 -7.28
CA ASP A 121 -12.89 12.09 -6.49
C ASP A 121 -13.05 10.67 -7.07
N TYR A 122 -12.34 10.33 -8.16
CA TYR A 122 -12.39 8.99 -8.71
C TYR A 122 -11.78 7.97 -7.74
N LYS A 123 -12.61 6.97 -7.41
CA LYS A 123 -12.27 5.84 -6.56
C LYS A 123 -12.46 4.53 -7.31
N ALA A 124 -11.69 3.52 -6.95
CA ALA A 124 -11.71 2.20 -7.56
C ALA A 124 -11.85 1.11 -6.49
N GLY A 125 -12.24 -0.08 -6.94
CA GLY A 125 -12.36 -1.26 -6.09
C GLY A 125 -13.32 -2.27 -6.72
N LEU A 126 -12.95 -3.55 -6.72
CA LEU A 126 -13.79 -4.62 -7.27
C LEU A 126 -14.71 -5.23 -6.20
N GLY A 127 -14.44 -5.01 -4.92
CA GLY A 127 -15.29 -5.45 -3.84
C GLY A 127 -15.41 -6.97 -3.71
N LEU A 128 -14.32 -7.72 -3.97
CA LEU A 128 -14.30 -9.19 -3.84
C LEU A 128 -14.64 -9.68 -2.42
N TRP A 129 -14.58 -8.80 -1.42
CA TRP A 129 -15.01 -9.09 -0.07
C TRP A 129 -16.03 -8.02 0.36
N ASN A 130 -17.32 -8.35 0.25
CA ASN A 130 -18.47 -7.49 0.60
C ASN A 130 -19.56 -8.28 1.31
#